data_AF-A0A1Q7N4J0-F1
#
_entry.id   AF-A0A1Q7N4J0-F1
#
_cell.length_a   1.000
_cell.length_b   1.000
_cell.length_c   1.000
_cell.angle_alpha   90.00
_cell.angle_beta   90.00
_cell.angle_gamma   90.00
#
_symmetry.space_group_name_H-M   'P 1'
#
loop_
_entity.id
_entity.type
_entity.pdbx_description
1 polymer ?
#
loop_
_entity_poly.entity_id
_entity_poly.type
_entity_poly.pdbx_seq_one_letter_code
_entity_poly.pdbx_strand_id
1 'polypeptide(L)'
;MFEGLPEGGRIRQDGRIVKVPSTYKVETIPFTESLSATAVTIPWGDVATAYYSTGIPNIEVFVGVPEKQIGKMKMPGFMRWLAGLAPVQAFMKAQIARRVKGPTDEQRARDEVYLYGEAWDDAGHKVAMRLRTREGYTLTAESGVKATLKVIEGRLAPGAYTPSMAFGADYVLELEGTTLSRVAS
;
A
#
# COMPACT_ATOMS: atom_id res chain seq x y z
N MET A 1 -3.70 8.81 6.85
CA MET A 1 -4.13 7.58 7.57
C MET A 1 -5.24 7.86 8.59
N PHE A 2 -5.05 8.78 9.54
CA PHE A 2 -6.08 9.09 10.57
C PHE A 2 -7.38 9.68 9.98
N GLU A 3 -7.27 10.54 8.96
CA GLU A 3 -8.42 11.19 8.30
C GLU A 3 -9.40 10.20 7.65
N GLY A 4 -8.93 9.01 7.26
CA GLY A 4 -9.75 7.96 6.65
C GLY A 4 -10.43 7.01 7.65
N LEU A 5 -10.13 7.12 8.96
CA LEU A 5 -10.75 6.27 10.00
C LEU A 5 -12.29 6.31 10.00
N PRO A 6 -12.94 7.48 9.79
CA PRO A 6 -14.41 7.54 9.72
C PRO A 6 -14.98 6.85 8.47
N GLU A 7 -14.20 6.78 7.39
CA GLU A 7 -14.66 6.26 6.10
C GLU A 7 -14.72 4.74 6.02
N GLY A 8 -14.05 4.05 6.96
CA GLY A 8 -13.96 2.59 7.02
C GLY A 8 -12.98 2.00 6.00
N GLY A 9 -13.10 0.71 5.73
CA GLY A 9 -12.31 0.05 4.69
C GLY A 9 -12.89 0.24 3.29
N ARG A 10 -12.05 -0.04 2.29
CA ARG A 10 -12.39 -0.10 0.87
C ARG A 10 -11.64 -1.26 0.25
N ILE A 11 -12.34 -2.00 -0.59
CA ILE A 11 -11.79 -2.99 -1.50
C ILE A 11 -12.41 -2.76 -2.87
N ARG A 12 -11.83 -3.37 -3.90
CA ARG A 12 -12.47 -3.48 -5.20
C ARG A 12 -13.06 -4.87 -5.32
N GLN A 13 -14.34 -4.94 -5.64
CA GLN A 13 -15.09 -6.16 -5.83
C GLN A 13 -15.93 -6.02 -7.11
N ASP A 14 -15.85 -7.01 -7.99
CA ASP A 14 -16.61 -7.06 -9.25
C ASP A 14 -16.48 -5.76 -10.07
N GLY A 15 -15.26 -5.21 -10.13
CA GLY A 15 -14.98 -3.99 -10.89
C GLY A 15 -15.49 -2.69 -10.24
N ARG A 16 -15.92 -2.72 -8.96
CA ARG A 16 -16.39 -1.54 -8.22
C ARG A 16 -15.69 -1.40 -6.88
N ILE A 17 -15.43 -0.17 -6.46
CA ILE A 17 -14.90 0.10 -5.12
C ILE A 17 -16.07 0.10 -4.13
N VAL A 18 -16.03 -0.79 -3.15
CA VAL A 18 -17.10 -0.99 -2.16
C VAL A 18 -16.62 -0.67 -0.75
N LYS A 19 -17.53 -0.22 0.10
CA LYS A 19 -17.27 0.05 1.52
C LYS A 19 -17.33 -1.24 2.32
N VAL A 20 -16.29 -1.49 3.11
CA VAL A 20 -16.19 -2.64 4.02
C VAL A 20 -15.88 -2.17 5.44
N PRO A 21 -16.07 -3.01 6.48
CA PRO A 21 -15.57 -2.73 7.81
C PRO A 21 -14.07 -2.40 7.82
N SER A 22 -13.63 -1.65 8.83
CA SER A 22 -12.19 -1.48 9.09
C SER A 22 -11.59 -2.85 9.40
N THR A 23 -10.35 -3.09 8.96
CA THR A 23 -9.69 -4.42 9.08
C THR A 23 -10.60 -5.56 8.62
N TYR A 24 -11.18 -5.41 7.42
CA TYR A 24 -12.15 -6.34 6.84
C TYR A 24 -11.61 -7.77 6.76
N LYS A 25 -10.38 -7.95 6.28
CA LYS A 25 -9.66 -9.23 6.33
C LYS A 25 -8.36 -9.10 7.11
N VAL A 26 -7.99 -10.22 7.72
CA VAL A 26 -6.74 -10.43 8.43
C VAL A 26 -6.14 -11.71 7.89
N GLU A 27 -4.93 -11.64 7.35
CA GLU A 27 -4.25 -12.75 6.69
C GLU A 27 -2.80 -12.82 7.20
N THR A 28 -2.19 -13.99 7.11
CA THR A 28 -0.75 -14.15 7.33
C THR A 28 -0.05 -14.10 5.97
N ILE A 29 0.75 -13.06 5.73
CA ILE A 29 1.41 -12.82 4.44
C ILE A 29 2.90 -13.15 4.53
N PRO A 30 3.45 -13.98 3.63
CA PRO A 30 4.86 -14.36 3.61
C PRO A 30 5.70 -13.32 2.84
N PHE A 31 5.95 -12.18 3.48
CA PHE A 31 6.72 -11.06 2.92
C PHE A 31 8.14 -11.46 2.47
N THR A 32 8.77 -12.42 3.15
CA THR A 32 10.03 -13.05 2.72
C THR A 32 9.94 -14.58 2.80
N GLU A 33 11.01 -15.29 2.45
CA GLU A 33 11.09 -16.75 2.62
C GLU A 33 11.02 -17.19 4.10
N SER A 34 11.53 -16.35 5.01
CA SER A 34 11.63 -16.65 6.44
C SER A 34 10.71 -15.80 7.31
N LEU A 35 10.13 -14.73 6.75
CA LEU A 35 9.27 -13.79 7.47
C LEU A 35 7.85 -13.84 6.90
N SER A 36 6.94 -14.37 7.71
CA SER A 36 5.51 -14.17 7.56
C SER A 36 5.01 -13.25 8.67
N ALA A 37 4.12 -12.33 8.33
CA ALA A 37 3.53 -11.42 9.29
C ALA A 37 2.03 -11.29 9.09
N THR A 38 1.32 -11.07 10.19
CA THR A 38 -0.11 -10.79 10.13
C THR A 38 -0.33 -9.43 9.49
N ALA A 39 -1.24 -9.39 8.52
CA ALA A 39 -1.53 -8.24 7.70
C ALA A 39 -3.04 -7.99 7.64
N VAL A 40 -3.44 -6.72 7.49
CA VAL A 40 -4.84 -6.32 7.49
C VAL A 40 -5.16 -5.45 6.29
N THR A 41 -6.40 -5.51 5.80
CA THR A 41 -6.83 -4.72 4.65
C THR A 41 -6.83 -3.22 4.94
N ILE A 42 -6.29 -2.42 4.02
CA ILE A 42 -6.22 -0.95 4.07
C ILE A 42 -6.82 -0.34 2.79
N PRO A 43 -7.60 0.76 2.90
CA PRO A 43 -8.17 1.47 1.74
C PRO A 43 -7.14 2.36 1.02
N TRP A 44 -6.00 1.82 0.58
CA TRP A 44 -4.99 2.59 -0.15
C TRP A 44 -5.35 2.80 -1.62
N GLY A 45 -4.63 3.71 -2.28
CA GLY A 45 -4.84 4.07 -3.68
C GLY A 45 -4.75 2.88 -4.63
N ASP A 46 -3.99 1.84 -4.27
CA ASP A 46 -3.81 0.60 -5.03
C ASP A 46 -5.13 -0.14 -5.28
N VAL A 47 -6.12 -0.02 -4.39
CA VAL A 47 -7.49 -0.54 -4.59
C VAL A 47 -8.14 0.05 -5.85
N ALA A 48 -7.78 1.29 -6.20
CA ALA A 48 -8.24 1.96 -7.40
C ALA A 48 -7.26 1.79 -8.57
N THR A 49 -5.97 2.06 -8.35
CA THR A 49 -4.99 2.20 -9.44
C THR A 49 -4.65 0.86 -10.09
N ALA A 50 -4.53 -0.23 -9.32
CA ALA A 50 -4.16 -1.53 -9.88
C ALA A 50 -5.17 -2.07 -10.90
N TYR A 51 -6.46 -1.68 -10.81
CA TYR A 51 -7.48 -2.02 -11.80
C TYR A 51 -7.15 -1.45 -13.19
N TYR A 52 -6.67 -0.22 -13.25
CA TYR A 52 -6.40 0.45 -14.53
C TYR A 52 -5.21 -0.15 -15.28
N SER A 53 -4.23 -0.71 -14.56
CA SER A 53 -3.07 -1.36 -15.17
C SER A 53 -3.26 -2.85 -15.45
N THR A 54 -4.12 -3.54 -14.69
CA THR A 54 -4.23 -5.02 -14.75
C THR A 54 -5.56 -5.53 -15.28
N GLY A 55 -6.64 -4.73 -15.19
CA GLY A 55 -8.01 -5.18 -15.44
C GLY A 55 -8.59 -6.12 -14.38
N ILE A 56 -7.86 -6.43 -13.30
CA ILE A 56 -8.30 -7.37 -12.27
C ILE A 56 -9.51 -6.79 -11.51
N PRO A 57 -10.67 -7.47 -11.52
CA PRO A 57 -11.91 -6.90 -10.98
C PRO A 57 -12.00 -6.96 -9.46
N ASN A 58 -11.17 -7.76 -8.79
CA ASN A 58 -11.17 -7.97 -7.35
C ASN A 58 -9.79 -7.61 -6.78
N ILE A 59 -9.70 -6.58 -5.95
CA ILE A 59 -8.42 -6.05 -5.43
C ILE A 59 -8.54 -5.75 -3.95
N GLU A 60 -7.61 -6.34 -3.19
CA GLU A 60 -7.45 -6.15 -1.76
C GLU A 60 -6.00 -5.78 -1.47
N VAL A 61 -5.80 -4.79 -0.61
CA VAL A 61 -4.47 -4.25 -0.28
C VAL A 61 -4.26 -4.43 1.21
N PHE A 62 -3.12 -5.00 1.56
CA PHE A 62 -2.80 -5.36 2.93
C PHE A 62 -1.57 -4.59 3.43
N VAL A 63 -1.55 -4.30 4.72
CA VAL A 63 -0.34 -3.82 5.40
C VAL A 63 -0.02 -4.76 6.56
N GLY A 64 1.26 -5.12 6.70
CA GLY A 64 1.76 -5.86 7.85
C GLY A 64 1.60 -5.04 9.13
N VAL A 65 1.04 -5.64 10.18
CA VAL A 65 0.84 -4.99 11.48
C VAL A 65 1.27 -5.93 12.61
N PRO A 66 1.85 -5.41 13.70
CA PRO A 66 2.10 -6.23 14.88
C PRO A 66 0.78 -6.78 15.43
N GLU A 67 0.70 -8.09 15.71
CA GLU A 67 -0.55 -8.76 16.11
C GLU A 67 -1.23 -8.11 17.32
N LYS A 68 -0.42 -7.64 18.27
CA LYS A 68 -0.88 -6.92 19.48
C LYS A 68 -1.66 -5.63 19.17
N GLN A 69 -1.56 -5.10 17.96
CA GLN A 69 -2.27 -3.90 17.51
C GLN A 69 -3.60 -4.20 16.84
N ILE A 70 -3.82 -5.42 16.31
CA ILE A 70 -5.03 -5.77 15.55
C ILE A 70 -6.30 -5.62 16.42
N GLY A 71 -6.24 -6.07 17.67
CA GLY A 71 -7.36 -5.91 18.62
C GLY A 71 -7.76 -4.45 18.86
N LYS A 72 -6.81 -3.51 18.74
CA LYS A 72 -7.05 -2.07 18.90
C LYS A 72 -7.56 -1.40 17.62
N MET A 73 -7.43 -2.06 16.46
CA MET A 73 -7.90 -1.56 15.17
C MET A 73 -9.39 -1.83 14.93
N LYS A 74 -10.00 -2.73 15.71
CA LYS A 74 -11.44 -2.97 15.74
C LYS A 74 -12.16 -1.87 16.52
N MET A 75 -12.28 -0.70 15.91
CA MET A 75 -12.92 0.45 16.54
C MET A 75 -14.45 0.41 16.33
N PRO A 76 -15.27 0.49 17.39
CA PRO A 76 -16.73 0.54 17.28
C PRO A 76 -17.22 1.70 16.39
N GLY A 77 -18.36 1.52 15.74
CA GLY A 77 -18.94 2.49 14.80
C GLY A 77 -19.07 3.92 15.35
N PHE A 78 -19.48 4.06 16.61
CA PHE A 78 -19.65 5.37 17.25
C PHE A 78 -18.33 6.10 17.51
N MET A 79 -17.25 5.36 17.82
CA MET A 79 -15.91 5.95 18.00
C MET A 79 -15.32 6.44 16.68
N ARG A 80 -15.64 5.76 15.55
CA ARG A 80 -15.29 6.25 14.20
C ARG A 80 -15.97 7.57 13.86
N TRP A 81 -17.24 7.73 14.23
CA TRP A 81 -17.96 8.99 14.04
C TRP A 81 -17.30 10.14 14.84
N LEU A 82 -16.95 9.90 16.11
CA LEU A 82 -16.24 10.89 16.93
C LEU A 82 -14.88 11.27 16.35
N ALA A 83 -14.13 10.30 15.80
CA ALA A 83 -12.85 10.56 15.13
C ALA A 83 -12.99 11.42 13.85
N GLY A 84 -14.19 11.51 13.28
CA GLY A 84 -14.50 12.35 12.12
C GLY A 84 -14.77 13.82 12.45
N LEU A 85 -14.91 14.18 13.73
CA LEU A 85 -15.17 15.55 14.14
C LEU A 85 -13.93 16.43 13.90
N ALA A 86 -14.10 17.58 13.24
CA ALA A 86 -13.04 18.54 12.93
C ALA A 86 -12.12 18.89 14.13
N PRO A 87 -12.62 19.19 15.35
CA PRO A 87 -11.74 19.46 16.49
C PRO A 87 -10.93 18.24 16.94
N VAL A 88 -11.50 17.03 16.82
CA VAL A 88 -10.81 15.77 17.17
C VAL A 88 -9.69 15.49 16.15
N GLN A 89 -9.96 15.68 14.86
CA GLN A 89 -8.95 15.56 13.82
C GLN A 89 -7.81 16.58 14.01
N ALA A 90 -8.14 17.84 14.30
CA ALA A 90 -7.13 18.88 14.53
C ALA A 90 -6.24 18.55 15.73
N PHE A 91 -6.84 18.12 16.86
CA PHE A 91 -6.10 17.69 18.04
C PHE A 91 -5.18 16.50 17.74
N MET A 92 -5.70 15.47 17.08
CA MET A 92 -4.93 14.26 16.76
C MET A 92 -3.79 14.54 15.76
N LYS A 93 -4.02 15.37 14.73
CA LYS A 93 -2.95 15.83 13.82
C LYS A 93 -1.84 16.55 14.59
N ALA A 94 -2.20 17.44 15.52
CA ALA A 94 -1.22 18.15 16.34
C ALA A 94 -0.42 17.19 17.25
N GLN A 95 -1.05 16.15 17.81
CA GLN A 95 -0.36 15.12 18.58
C GLN A 95 0.57 14.26 17.71
N ILE A 96 0.12 13.85 16.52
CA ILE A 96 0.91 13.09 15.56
C ILE A 96 2.13 13.90 15.12
N ALA A 97 1.96 15.15 14.70
CA ALA A 97 3.05 16.02 14.28
C ALA A 97 4.11 16.23 15.37
N ARG A 98 3.72 16.19 16.65
CA ARG A 98 4.66 16.32 17.78
C ARG A 98 5.40 15.03 18.12
N ARG A 99 4.82 13.86 17.82
CA ARG A 99 5.33 12.55 18.25
C ARG A 99 5.99 11.75 17.12
N VAL A 100 5.47 11.86 15.91
CA VAL A 100 5.99 11.16 14.73
C VAL A 100 7.09 12.01 14.12
N LYS A 101 8.32 11.66 14.44
CA LYS A 101 9.49 12.10 13.68
C LYS A 101 9.69 11.10 12.55
N GLY A 102 9.99 11.60 11.35
CA GLY A 102 10.37 10.72 10.23
C GLY A 102 11.62 9.88 10.55
N PRO A 103 11.92 8.86 9.74
CA PRO A 103 13.09 8.03 9.95
C PRO A 103 14.37 8.88 9.95
N THR A 104 15.33 8.56 10.82
CA THR A 104 16.66 9.18 10.80
C THR A 104 17.44 8.77 9.56
N ASP A 105 18.52 9.46 9.23
CA ASP A 105 19.37 9.12 8.09
C ASP A 105 19.93 7.69 8.19
N GLU A 106 20.27 7.25 9.39
CA GLU A 106 20.71 5.88 9.65
C GLU A 106 19.60 4.85 9.43
N GLN A 107 18.35 5.19 9.80
CA GLN A 107 17.20 4.32 9.52
C GLN A 107 16.94 4.26 8.01
N ARG A 108 16.99 5.40 7.31
CA ARG A 108 16.86 5.45 5.84
C ARG A 108 17.93 4.66 5.12
N ALA A 109 19.14 4.62 5.66
CA ALA A 109 20.26 3.86 5.08
C ALA A 109 20.15 2.35 5.29
N ARG A 110 19.51 1.89 6.38
CA ARG A 110 19.50 0.49 6.80
C ARG A 110 18.17 -0.22 6.54
N ASP A 111 17.06 0.47 6.70
CA ASP A 111 15.75 -0.17 6.73
C ASP A 111 15.31 -0.54 5.31
N GLU A 112 14.56 -1.64 5.20
CA GLU A 112 14.06 -2.19 3.95
C GLU A 112 12.54 -2.34 4.02
N VAL A 113 11.90 -2.35 2.86
CA VAL A 113 10.47 -2.66 2.75
C VAL A 113 10.31 -3.92 1.91
N TYR A 114 9.44 -4.80 2.40
CA TYR A 114 9.09 -6.05 1.73
C TYR A 114 7.62 -5.99 1.30
N LEU A 115 7.36 -6.34 0.06
CA LEU A 115 6.04 -6.43 -0.52
C LEU A 115 5.81 -7.85 -1.02
N TYR A 116 4.56 -8.29 -0.94
CA TYR A 116 4.07 -9.54 -1.48
C TYR A 116 2.88 -9.22 -2.38
N GLY A 117 2.88 -9.77 -3.59
CA GLY A 117 1.73 -9.71 -4.49
C GLY A 117 1.32 -11.12 -4.88
N GLU A 118 0.03 -11.43 -4.77
CA GLU A 118 -0.57 -12.67 -5.26
C GLU A 118 -1.77 -12.32 -6.15
N ALA A 119 -1.87 -13.02 -7.28
CA ALA A 119 -3.02 -12.95 -8.18
C ALA A 119 -3.46 -14.37 -8.53
N TRP A 120 -4.75 -14.53 -8.77
CA TRP A 120 -5.34 -15.80 -9.17
C TRP A 120 -6.47 -15.61 -10.17
N ASP A 121 -6.79 -16.68 -10.91
CA ASP A 121 -7.92 -16.73 -11.84
C ASP A 121 -9.05 -17.65 -11.32
N ASP A 122 -10.17 -17.68 -12.06
CA ASP A 122 -11.34 -18.50 -11.72
C ASP A 122 -11.09 -20.01 -11.87
N ALA A 123 -10.04 -20.40 -12.59
CA ALA A 123 -9.58 -21.78 -12.71
C ALA A 123 -8.71 -22.20 -11.50
N GLY A 124 -8.37 -21.27 -10.61
CA GLY A 124 -7.56 -21.50 -9.42
C GLY A 124 -6.05 -21.45 -9.68
N HIS A 125 -5.60 -21.02 -10.86
CA HIS A 125 -4.18 -20.78 -11.09
C HIS A 125 -3.73 -19.59 -10.25
N LYS A 126 -2.61 -19.73 -9.56
CA LYS A 126 -2.04 -18.68 -8.71
C LYS A 126 -0.65 -18.30 -9.15
N VAL A 127 -0.36 -17.01 -9.08
CA VAL A 127 0.99 -16.46 -9.23
C VAL A 127 1.28 -15.53 -8.06
N ALA A 128 2.48 -15.64 -7.51
CA ALA A 128 2.92 -14.78 -6.43
C ALA A 128 4.37 -14.32 -6.62
N MET A 129 4.64 -13.10 -6.18
CA MET A 129 5.94 -12.46 -6.25
C MET A 129 6.24 -11.71 -4.96
N ARG A 130 7.54 -11.58 -4.65
CA ARG A 130 8.06 -10.76 -3.56
C ARG A 130 8.92 -9.65 -4.13
N LEU A 131 8.73 -8.44 -3.61
CA LEU A 131 9.56 -7.29 -3.91
C LEU A 131 10.26 -6.86 -2.62
N ARG A 132 11.57 -6.66 -2.68
CA ARG A 132 12.34 -5.99 -1.62
C ARG A 132 12.83 -4.66 -2.16
N THR A 133 12.68 -3.60 -1.37
CA THR A 133 13.14 -2.25 -1.70
C THR A 133 13.87 -1.64 -0.51
N ARG A 134 14.52 -0.49 -0.73
CA ARG A 134 14.99 0.39 0.34
C ARG A 134 13.83 0.94 1.17
N GLU A 135 14.19 1.65 2.24
CA GLU A 135 13.29 2.43 3.08
C GLU A 135 12.31 3.28 2.27
N GLY A 136 11.05 3.32 2.72
CA GLY A 136 9.92 3.84 1.95
C GLY A 136 9.99 5.33 1.58
N TYR A 137 10.51 6.21 2.45
CA TYR A 137 10.67 7.64 2.11
C TYR A 137 11.73 7.84 1.05
N THR A 138 12.86 7.14 1.16
CA THR A 138 13.94 7.19 0.18
C THR A 138 13.47 6.67 -1.18
N LEU A 139 12.80 5.51 -1.20
CA LEU A 139 12.21 4.92 -2.40
C LEU A 139 11.18 5.86 -3.05
N THR A 140 10.29 6.46 -2.25
CA THR A 140 9.23 7.34 -2.75
C THR A 140 9.81 8.60 -3.38
N ALA A 141 10.82 9.20 -2.75
CA ALA A 141 11.49 10.39 -3.28
C ALA A 141 12.20 10.08 -4.60
N GLU A 142 12.99 9.00 -4.64
CA GLU A 142 13.69 8.55 -5.85
C GLU A 142 12.69 8.27 -6.99
N SER A 143 11.64 7.50 -6.71
CA SER A 143 10.60 7.16 -7.67
C SER A 143 9.88 8.40 -8.21
N GLY A 144 9.56 9.38 -7.36
CA GLY A 144 8.92 10.63 -7.81
C GLY A 144 9.80 11.45 -8.75
N VAL A 145 11.08 11.61 -8.42
CA VAL A 145 12.05 12.33 -9.27
C VAL A 145 12.23 11.61 -10.59
N LYS A 146 12.44 10.29 -10.56
CA LYS A 146 12.65 9.49 -11.77
C LYS A 146 11.44 9.48 -12.69
N ALA A 147 10.23 9.37 -12.13
CA ALA A 147 8.99 9.49 -12.89
C ALA A 147 8.88 10.86 -13.56
N THR A 148 9.22 11.93 -12.83
CA THR A 148 9.19 13.30 -13.37
C THR A 148 10.15 13.46 -14.55
N LEU A 149 11.38 12.96 -14.44
CA LEU A 149 12.36 13.00 -15.53
C LEU A 149 11.86 12.23 -16.76
N LYS A 150 11.32 11.03 -16.59
CA LYS A 150 10.75 10.25 -17.70
C LYS A 150 9.56 10.95 -18.38
N VAL A 151 8.75 11.66 -17.62
CA VAL A 151 7.64 12.48 -18.18
C VAL A 151 8.20 13.63 -19.03
N ILE A 152 9.21 14.34 -18.53
CA ILE A 152 9.86 15.46 -19.25
C ILE A 152 10.54 15.00 -20.54
N GLU A 153 11.13 13.80 -20.54
CA GLU A 153 11.74 13.18 -21.73
C GLU A 153 10.73 12.85 -22.85
N GLY A 154 9.42 12.98 -22.59
CA GLY A 154 8.44 13.35 -23.62
C GLY A 154 7.89 12.22 -24.49
N ARG A 155 7.49 11.08 -23.92
CA ARG A 155 6.85 9.98 -24.68
C ARG A 155 5.44 9.59 -24.24
N LEU A 156 4.80 10.36 -23.36
CA LEU A 156 3.45 10.06 -22.89
C LEU A 156 2.42 10.93 -23.60
N ALA A 157 1.39 10.29 -24.17
CA ALA A 157 0.22 11.01 -24.64
C ALA A 157 -0.52 11.65 -23.45
N PRO A 158 -1.22 12.79 -23.63
CA PRO A 158 -2.02 13.39 -22.57
C PRO A 158 -3.02 12.39 -21.95
N GLY A 159 -3.07 12.31 -20.62
CA GLY A 159 -3.96 11.38 -19.93
C GLY A 159 -3.57 11.14 -18.47
N ALA A 160 -4.31 10.26 -17.81
CA ALA A 160 -4.00 9.78 -16.46
C ALA A 160 -3.43 8.36 -16.54
N TYR A 161 -2.28 8.15 -15.92
CA TYR A 161 -1.55 6.88 -15.96
C TYR A 161 -1.18 6.42 -14.56
N THR A 162 -1.19 5.11 -14.35
CA THR A 162 -0.42 4.50 -13.27
C THR A 162 1.05 4.40 -13.67
N PRO A 163 2.00 4.27 -12.72
CA PRO A 163 3.41 4.13 -13.05
C PRO A 163 3.69 2.96 -14.01
N SER A 164 3.02 1.82 -13.84
CA SER A 164 3.22 0.66 -14.71
C SER A 164 2.66 0.85 -16.12
N MET A 165 1.60 1.66 -16.28
CA MET A 165 1.11 2.05 -17.60
C MET A 165 2.03 3.08 -18.27
N ALA A 166 2.57 4.03 -17.51
CA ALA A 166 3.41 5.10 -18.04
C ALA A 166 4.83 4.63 -18.39
N PHE A 167 5.42 3.80 -17.54
CA PHE A 167 6.86 3.48 -17.60
C PHE A 167 7.13 1.97 -17.72
N GLY A 168 6.10 1.14 -17.78
CA GLY A 168 6.21 -0.33 -17.80
C GLY A 168 6.20 -0.96 -16.41
N ALA A 169 5.86 -2.25 -16.35
CA ALA A 169 5.79 -3.01 -15.08
C ALA A 169 7.14 -3.07 -14.34
N ASP A 170 8.24 -3.04 -15.09
CA ASP A 170 9.60 -3.10 -14.54
C ASP A 170 10.13 -1.76 -14.03
N TYR A 171 9.35 -0.68 -14.10
CA TYR A 171 9.76 0.65 -13.63
C TYR A 171 10.31 0.63 -12.19
N VAL A 172 9.68 -0.16 -11.32
CA VAL A 172 10.10 -0.30 -9.92
C VAL A 172 11.50 -0.90 -9.79
N LEU A 173 11.91 -1.76 -10.74
CA LEU A 173 13.23 -2.40 -10.76
C LEU A 173 14.33 -1.45 -11.21
N GLU A 174 13.98 -0.30 -11.78
CA GLU A 174 14.95 0.73 -12.08
C GLU A 174 15.35 1.52 -10.81
N LEU A 175 14.65 1.35 -9.68
CA LEU A 175 14.92 2.06 -8.43
C LEU A 175 16.01 1.33 -7.63
N GLU A 176 16.92 2.10 -7.03
CA GLU A 176 18.08 1.58 -6.32
C GLU A 176 17.67 0.63 -5.19
N GLY A 177 18.36 -0.51 -5.09
CA GLY A 177 18.13 -1.51 -4.05
C GLY A 177 16.82 -2.29 -4.20
N THR A 178 16.17 -2.21 -5.37
CA THR A 178 14.97 -3.00 -5.65
C THR A 178 15.31 -4.37 -6.22
N THR A 179 14.68 -5.42 -5.69
CA THR A 179 14.81 -6.79 -6.18
C THR A 179 13.44 -7.47 -6.20
N LEU A 180 13.17 -8.24 -7.26
CA LEU A 180 11.92 -8.96 -7.48
C LEU A 180 12.22 -10.45 -7.59
N SER A 181 11.46 -11.29 -6.88
CA SER A 181 11.57 -12.74 -6.95
C SER A 181 10.20 -13.40 -7.06
N ARG A 182 10.15 -14.54 -7.75
CA ARG A 182 8.95 -15.37 -7.83
C ARG A 182 8.84 -16.23 -6.58
N VAL A 183 7.63 -16.40 -6.09
CA VAL A 183 7.35 -17.36 -5.01
C VAL A 183 7.21 -18.74 -5.64
N ALA A 184 8.00 -19.71 -5.18
CA ALA A 184 7.89 -21.08 -5.63
C ALA A 184 6.53 -21.66 -5.21
N SER A 185 5.84 -22.30 -6.17
CA SER A 185 4.58 -23.04 -5.96
C SER A 185 4.83 -24.42 -5.40
#